data_AF-A0A535H6P4-F1
#
_entry.id   AF-A0A535H6P4-F1
#
_cell.length_a   1.000
_cell.length_b   1.000
_cell.length_c   1.000
_cell.angle_alpha   90.00
_cell.angle_beta   90.00
_cell.angle_gamma   90.00
#
_symmetry.space_group_name_H-M   'P 1'
#
loop_
_entity.id
_entity.type
_entity.pdbx_description
1 polymer ?
#
loop_
_entity_poly.entity_id
_entity_poly.type
_entity_poly.pdbx_seq_one_letter_code
_entity_poly.pdbx_strand_id
1 'polypeptide(L)'
;MRTHRELRQAIRARRRSRELAAEGNHTTEQWLALLQTYGYRCTYCGADGSLEPDHRIPLARGGTNYIENIVPACRRCNTRKRLLTEDEFRARLAAENRGAGLLPPSSVQPHGEDSPIDWRGDRDLRP
;
A
#
# COMPACT_ATOMS: atom_id res chain seq x y z
N MET A 1 25.66 -17.26 16.34
CA MET A 1 24.76 -16.08 16.41
C MET A 1 24.62 -15.52 15.00
N ARG A 2 23.41 -15.27 14.50
CA ARG A 2 23.24 -14.62 13.18
C ARG A 2 23.54 -13.13 13.31
N THR A 3 24.34 -12.58 12.41
CA THR A 3 24.66 -11.15 12.43
C THR A 3 23.42 -10.32 12.07
N HIS A 4 23.36 -9.07 12.52
CA HIS A 4 22.25 -8.15 12.18
C HIS A 4 22.09 -7.97 10.65
N ARG A 5 23.19 -8.07 9.89
CA ARG A 5 23.20 -8.05 8.43
C ARG A 5 22.50 -9.28 7.83
N GLU A 6 22.83 -10.47 8.32
CA GLU A 6 22.19 -11.73 7.88
C GLU A 6 20.69 -11.73 8.17
N LEU A 7 20.27 -11.23 9.34
CA LEU A 7 18.86 -11.12 9.68
C LEU A 7 18.11 -10.21 8.71
N ARG A 8 18.66 -9.03 8.40
CA ARG A 8 18.07 -8.10 7.42
C ARG A 8 18.02 -8.70 6.01
N GLN A 9 19.07 -9.40 5.60
CA GLN A 9 19.10 -10.07 4.29
C GLN A 9 18.03 -11.16 4.20
N ALA A 10 17.88 -11.98 5.24
CA ALA A 10 16.85 -13.02 5.30
C ALA A 10 15.42 -12.43 5.27
N ILE A 11 15.18 -11.32 5.97
CA ILE A 11 13.87 -10.62 5.94
C ILE A 11 13.57 -10.10 4.53
N ARG A 12 14.54 -9.44 3.87
CA ARG A 12 14.37 -8.94 2.50
C ARG A 12 14.15 -10.06 1.49
N ALA A 13 14.90 -11.16 1.62
CA ALA A 13 14.74 -12.33 0.76
C ALA A 13 13.34 -12.95 0.88
N ARG A 14 12.82 -13.11 2.11
CA ARG A 14 11.45 -13.58 2.35
C ARG A 14 10.40 -12.66 1.75
N ARG A 15 10.58 -11.34 1.90
CA ARG A 15 9.67 -10.35 1.30
C ARG A 15 9.66 -10.49 -0.22
N ARG A 16 10.85 -10.50 -0.84
CA ARG A 16 11.00 -10.66 -2.31
C ARG A 16 10.36 -11.97 -2.80
N SER A 17 10.57 -13.07 -2.09
CA SER A 17 9.97 -14.36 -2.44
C SER A 17 8.44 -14.29 -2.43
N ARG A 18 7.83 -13.58 -1.48
CA ARG A 18 6.38 -13.36 -1.46
C ARG A 18 5.92 -12.44 -2.59
N GLU A 19 6.67 -11.39 -2.90
CA GLU A 19 6.38 -10.47 -4.02
C GLU A 19 6.37 -11.24 -5.35
N LEU A 20 7.35 -12.12 -5.59
CA LEU A 20 7.43 -12.92 -6.81
C LEU A 20 6.36 -14.03 -6.88
N ALA A 21 5.90 -14.53 -5.74
CA ALA A 21 4.89 -15.59 -5.67
C ALA A 21 3.45 -15.05 -5.68
N ALA A 22 3.26 -13.75 -5.43
CA ALA A 22 1.95 -13.13 -5.41
C ALA A 22 1.41 -12.95 -6.84
N GLU A 23 0.11 -13.17 -6.98
CA GLU A 23 -0.57 -13.08 -8.27
C GLU A 23 -0.65 -11.65 -8.77
N GLY A 24 -0.66 -11.50 -10.10
CA GLY A 24 -0.80 -10.21 -10.76
C GLY A 24 0.46 -9.36 -10.75
N ASN A 25 0.36 -8.20 -11.38
CA ASN A 25 1.34 -7.11 -11.38
C ASN A 25 0.57 -5.80 -11.64
N HIS A 26 1.25 -4.67 -11.49
CA HIS A 26 0.76 -3.37 -11.94
C HIS A 26 1.83 -2.66 -12.75
N THR A 27 1.43 -1.88 -13.75
CA THR A 27 2.35 -1.10 -14.58
C THR A 27 2.71 0.23 -13.94
N THR A 28 3.72 0.89 -14.50
CA THR A 28 4.08 2.26 -14.10
C THR A 28 2.95 3.25 -14.43
N GLU A 29 2.25 3.12 -15.56
CA GLU A 29 1.11 4.00 -15.86
C GLU A 29 0.00 3.84 -14.82
N GLN A 30 -0.32 2.60 -14.45
CA GLN A 30 -1.34 2.32 -13.43
C GLN A 30 -0.96 2.94 -12.07
N TRP A 31 0.32 2.85 -11.70
CA TRP A 31 0.82 3.50 -10.49
C TRP A 31 0.73 5.03 -10.56
N LEU A 32 1.10 5.65 -11.68
CA LEU A 32 1.02 7.11 -11.85
C LEU A 32 -0.43 7.62 -11.82
N ALA A 33 -1.34 6.91 -12.48
CA ALA A 33 -2.78 7.21 -12.43
C ALA A 33 -3.33 7.06 -11.00
N LEU A 34 -2.94 6.01 -10.27
CA LEU A 34 -3.31 5.84 -8.87
C LEU A 34 -2.81 7.01 -8.01
N LEU A 35 -1.56 7.46 -8.20
CA LEU A 35 -1.03 8.63 -7.49
C LEU A 35 -1.86 9.89 -7.75
N GLN A 36 -2.26 10.11 -9.00
CA GLN A 36 -3.10 11.26 -9.39
C GLN A 36 -4.46 11.21 -8.69
N THR A 37 -5.12 10.06 -8.68
CA THR A 37 -6.42 9.85 -8.00
C THR A 37 -6.34 10.15 -6.50
N TYR A 38 -5.20 9.85 -5.85
CA TYR A 38 -4.98 10.14 -4.42
C TYR A 38 -4.37 11.53 -4.19
N GLY A 39 -4.29 12.38 -5.22
CA GLY A 39 -3.76 13.74 -5.13
C GLY A 39 -2.30 13.79 -4.68
N TYR A 40 -1.50 12.78 -5.01
CA TYR A 40 -0.11 12.62 -4.57
C TYR A 40 0.07 12.69 -3.05
N ARG A 41 -0.90 12.16 -2.30
CA ARG A 41 -0.88 12.11 -0.83
C ARG A 41 -0.89 10.69 -0.29
N CYS A 42 -0.29 10.53 0.88
CA CYS A 42 -0.33 9.29 1.63
C CYS A 42 -1.76 8.95 2.04
N THR A 43 -2.22 7.76 1.66
CA THR A 43 -3.55 7.22 1.95
C THR A 43 -3.91 7.18 3.44
N TYR A 44 -2.90 7.12 4.31
CA TYR A 44 -3.08 6.97 5.76
C TYR A 44 -2.99 8.27 6.54
N CYS A 45 -2.02 9.13 6.22
CA CYS A 45 -1.74 10.32 7.01
C CYS A 45 -1.87 11.63 6.23
N GLY A 46 -2.24 11.59 4.95
CA GLY A 46 -2.43 12.78 4.10
C GLY A 46 -1.15 13.55 3.73
N ALA A 47 0.01 13.15 4.27
CA ALA A 47 1.29 13.77 3.97
C ALA A 47 1.66 13.59 2.50
N ASP A 48 2.24 14.63 1.91
CA ASP A 48 2.86 14.60 0.59
C ASP A 48 4.29 14.01 0.66
N GLY A 49 4.97 14.02 -0.48
CA GLY A 49 6.36 13.58 -0.62
C GLY A 49 6.50 12.24 -1.32
N SER A 50 7.59 11.52 -1.00
CA SER A 50 7.89 10.22 -1.62
C SER A 50 6.92 9.15 -1.13
N LEU A 51 6.10 8.66 -2.08
CA LEU A 51 5.11 7.62 -1.86
C LEU A 51 5.60 6.30 -2.46
N GLU A 52 5.36 5.22 -1.73
CA GLU A 52 5.67 3.85 -2.11
C GLU A 52 4.36 3.07 -2.31
N PRO A 53 4.33 2.07 -3.21
CA PRO A 53 3.25 1.10 -3.26
C PRO A 53 3.16 0.33 -1.94
N ASP A 54 1.99 0.35 -1.31
CA ASP A 54 1.66 -0.49 -0.15
C ASP A 54 0.45 -1.36 -0.47
N HIS A 55 0.50 -2.62 -0.06
CA HIS A 55 -0.55 -3.59 -0.33
C HIS A 55 -1.69 -3.46 0.69
N ARG A 56 -2.94 -3.24 0.27
CA ARG A 56 -4.11 -3.19 1.17
C ARG A 56 -4.21 -4.47 2.01
N ILE A 57 -4.09 -5.62 1.36
CA ILE A 57 -3.89 -6.92 1.99
C ILE A 57 -2.41 -7.28 1.83
N PRO A 58 -1.63 -7.43 2.92
CA PRO A 58 -0.22 -7.80 2.83
C PRO A 58 -0.01 -9.15 2.15
N LEU A 59 1.09 -9.27 1.40
CA LEU A 59 1.44 -10.52 0.71
C LEU A 59 1.58 -11.72 1.66
N ALA A 60 2.03 -11.49 2.90
CA ALA A 60 2.10 -12.54 3.92
C ALA A 60 0.73 -13.10 4.34
N ARG A 61 -0.36 -12.44 3.93
CA ARG A 61 -1.76 -12.79 4.20
C ARG A 61 -2.56 -13.06 2.91
N GLY A 62 -1.86 -13.36 1.81
CA GLY A 62 -2.49 -13.71 0.54
C GLY A 62 -2.89 -12.53 -0.35
N GLY A 63 -2.34 -11.33 -0.11
CA GLY A 63 -2.54 -10.21 -1.02
C GLY A 63 -1.89 -10.44 -2.40
N THR A 64 -2.42 -9.76 -3.41
CA THR A 64 -1.96 -9.78 -4.81
C THR A 64 -1.15 -8.54 -5.15
N ASN A 65 -0.42 -8.54 -6.27
CA ASN A 65 0.28 -7.37 -6.80
C ASN A 65 -0.56 -6.54 -7.80
N TYR A 66 -1.82 -6.90 -8.02
CA TYR A 66 -2.73 -6.12 -8.86
C TYR A 66 -2.97 -4.73 -8.26
N ILE A 67 -3.18 -3.73 -9.12
CA ILE A 67 -3.30 -2.32 -8.72
C ILE A 67 -4.44 -2.06 -7.73
N GLU A 68 -5.50 -2.87 -7.76
CA GLU A 68 -6.64 -2.79 -6.83
C GLU A 68 -6.23 -3.07 -5.39
N ASN A 69 -5.20 -3.91 -5.19
CA ASN A 69 -4.61 -4.18 -3.88
C ASN A 69 -3.51 -3.17 -3.52
N ILE A 70 -3.24 -2.14 -4.31
CA ILE A 70 -2.20 -1.14 -4.04
C ILE A 70 -2.82 0.18 -3.60
N VAL A 71 -2.15 0.83 -2.64
CA VAL A 71 -2.41 2.22 -2.22
C VAL A 71 -1.09 2.99 -2.10
N PRO A 72 -1.09 4.31 -2.35
CA PRO A 72 0.09 5.12 -2.11
C PRO A 72 0.27 5.40 -0.62
N ALA A 73 1.45 5.06 -0.08
CA ALA A 73 1.79 5.26 1.32
C ALA A 73 3.19 5.88 1.48
N CYS A 74 3.33 6.83 2.40
CA CYS A 74 4.66 7.32 2.77
C CYS A 74 5.44 6.22 3.52
N ARG A 75 6.78 6.25 3.42
CA ARG A 75 7.68 5.27 4.08
C ARG A 75 7.38 5.06 5.57
N ARG A 76 7.03 6.13 6.29
CA ARG A 76 6.69 6.08 7.72
C ARG A 76 5.44 5.24 7.97
N CYS A 77 4.37 5.47 7.22
CA CYS A 77 3.11 4.74 7.38
C CYS A 77 3.25 3.29 6.90
N ASN A 78 3.89 3.08 5.74
CA ASN A 78 4.18 1.75 5.20
C ASN A 78 4.94 0.88 6.22
N THR A 79 6.02 1.43 6.80
CA THR A 79 6.82 0.76 7.84
C THR A 79 6.03 0.49 9.13
N ARG A 80 5.09 1.36 9.50
CA ARG A 80 4.24 1.16 10.68
C ARG A 80 3.20 0.07 10.44
N LYS A 81 2.54 0.08 9.28
CA LYS A 81 1.50 -0.90 8.91
C LYS A 81 2.02 -2.34 8.94
N ARG A 82 3.21 -2.58 8.39
CA ARG A 82 3.87 -3.90 8.35
C ARG A 82 2.98 -4.99 7.73
N LEU A 83 2.43 -5.87 8.56
CA LEU A 83 1.64 -7.04 8.17
C LEU A 83 0.16 -6.87 8.52
N LEU A 84 -0.25 -5.68 8.95
CA LEU A 84 -1.65 -5.33 9.11
C LEU A 84 -2.29 -5.10 7.74
N THR A 85 -3.55 -5.48 7.60
CA THR A 85 -4.37 -5.02 6.48
C THR A 85 -4.58 -3.51 6.55
N GLU A 86 -5.00 -2.91 5.44
CA GLU A 86 -5.39 -1.50 5.39
C GLU A 86 -6.40 -1.18 6.51
N ASP A 87 -7.45 -1.99 6.62
CA ASP A 87 -8.52 -1.79 7.61
C ASP A 87 -8.00 -1.89 9.05
N GLU A 88 -7.20 -2.91 9.36
CA GLU A 88 -6.58 -3.05 10.68
C GLU A 88 -5.67 -1.87 11.00
N PHE A 89 -4.92 -1.38 10.00
CA PHE A 89 -4.05 -0.23 10.22
C PHE A 89 -4.84 1.06 10.42
N ARG A 90 -5.90 1.28 9.63
CA ARG A 90 -6.82 2.41 9.82
C ARG A 90 -7.49 2.36 11.19
N ALA A 91 -7.94 1.19 11.63
CA ALA A 91 -8.51 1.00 12.96
C ALA A 91 -7.51 1.34 14.07
N ARG A 92 -6.23 0.94 13.92
CA ARG A 92 -5.16 1.33 14.84
C ARG A 92 -4.94 2.84 14.87
N LEU A 93 -4.85 3.50 13.71
CA LEU A 93 -4.69 4.96 13.64
C LEU A 93 -5.86 5.69 14.30
N ALA A 94 -7.09 5.23 14.07
CA ALA A 94 -8.27 5.79 14.73
C ALA A 94 -8.22 5.61 16.26
N ALA A 95 -7.73 4.47 16.76
CA ALA A 95 -7.57 4.24 18.20
C ALA A 95 -6.48 5.13 18.81
N GLU A 96 -5.34 5.29 18.15
CA GLU A 96 -4.26 6.19 18.57
C GLU A 96 -4.73 7.65 18.62
N ASN A 97 -5.48 8.08 17.59
CA ASN A 97 -5.98 9.46 17.50
C ASN A 97 -7.01 9.78 18.59
N ARG A 98 -7.88 8.82 18.96
CA ARG A 98 -8.78 8.95 20.11
C ARG A 98 -8.03 9.16 21.43
N GLY A 99 -6.89 8.49 21.62
CA GLY A 99 -6.02 8.72 22.78
C GLY A 99 -5.31 10.08 22.78
N ALA A 100 -5.12 10.67 21.60
CA ALA A 100 -4.51 11.99 21.40
C ALA A 100 -5.53 13.14 21.29
N GLY A 101 -6.84 12.87 21.37
CA GLY A 101 -7.89 13.89 21.20
C GLY A 101 -7.99 14.45 19.77
N LEU A 102 -7.41 13.79 18.78
CA LEU A 102 -7.46 14.19 17.37
C LEU A 102 -8.54 13.40 16.65
N LEU A 103 -9.35 14.07 15.83
CA LEU A 103 -10.25 13.38 14.90
C LEU A 103 -9.41 12.52 13.94
N PRO A 104 -9.89 11.33 13.54
CA PRO A 104 -9.20 10.55 12.50
C PRO A 104 -9.01 11.43 11.26
N PRO A 105 -7.85 11.38 10.57
CA PRO A 105 -7.74 12.05 9.29
C PRO A 105 -8.92 11.53 8.46
N SER A 106 -9.77 12.45 7.99
CA SER A 106 -10.88 12.08 7.13
C SER A 106 -10.30 11.16 6.07
N SER A 107 -10.92 9.99 5.91
CA SER A 107 -10.62 9.07 4.82
C SER A 107 -10.37 9.93 3.60
N VAL A 108 -9.12 9.98 3.12
CA VAL A 108 -8.81 10.55 1.81
C VAL A 108 -9.56 9.63 0.85
N GLN A 109 -10.84 9.93 0.66
CA GLN A 109 -11.65 9.35 -0.38
C GLN A 109 -11.05 9.92 -1.66
N PRO A 110 -10.88 9.10 -2.71
CA PRO A 110 -10.51 9.63 -4.00
C PRO A 110 -11.49 10.74 -4.34
N HIS A 111 -10.98 11.95 -4.57
CA HIS A 111 -11.82 13.07 -4.96
C HIS A 111 -12.47 12.74 -6.29
N GLY A 112 -13.80 12.79 -6.34
CA GLY A 112 -14.56 12.96 -7.57
C GLY A 112 -15.03 11.66 -8.22
N GLU A 113 -16.33 11.46 -8.16
CA GLU A 113 -17.13 10.71 -9.11
C GLU A 113 -16.86 11.15 -10.57
N ASP A 114 -15.81 10.66 -11.23
CA ASP A 114 -15.76 10.66 -12.68
C ASP A 114 -14.78 9.59 -13.19
N SER A 115 -15.39 8.56 -13.79
CA SER A 115 -14.77 7.49 -14.58
C SER A 115 -14.27 6.25 -13.81
N PRO A 116 -14.88 5.07 -14.04
CA PRO A 116 -14.28 3.82 -13.63
C PRO A 116 -13.05 3.59 -14.53
N ILE A 117 -11.85 3.86 -14.02
CA ILE A 117 -10.65 3.28 -14.61
C ILE A 117 -10.80 1.77 -14.40
N ASP A 118 -11.32 1.08 -15.41
CA ASP A 118 -11.42 -0.36 -15.43
C ASP A 118 -10.02 -0.93 -15.59
N TRP A 119 -9.33 -1.11 -14.45
CA TRP A 119 -8.02 -1.75 -14.38
C TRP A 119 -8.02 -3.19 -14.93
N ARG A 120 -9.20 -3.76 -15.24
CA ARG A 120 -9.35 -5.08 -15.86
C ARG A 120 -9.02 -5.10 -17.36
N GLY A 121 -8.92 -3.95 -18.02
CA GLY A 121 -8.60 -3.84 -19.44
C GLY A 121 -7.18 -4.26 -19.84
N ASP A 122 -6.23 -4.27 -18.90
CA ASP A 122 -4.81 -4.59 -19.15
C ASP A 122 -4.41 -6.01 -18.67
N ARG A 123 -5.37 -6.92 -18.53
CA ARG A 123 -5.10 -8.29 -18.07
C ARG A 123 -4.42 -9.18 -19.13
N ASP A 124 -4.35 -8.73 -20.39
CA ASP A 124 -4.02 -9.58 -21.54
C ASP A 124 -2.74 -9.20 -22.33
N LEU A 125 -1.82 -8.41 -21.78
CA LEU A 125 -0.50 -8.23 -22.40
C LEU A 125 0.56 -9.14 -21.75
N ARG A 126 0.55 -10.40 -22.20
CA ARG A 126 1.71 -11.31 -22.12
C ARG A 126 2.07 -11.80 -23.52
N PRO A 127 3.33 -11.71 -23.97
CA PRO A 127 3.91 -12.74 -24.82
C PRO A 127 4.19 -14.02 -24.01
#